data_AF-A0AAD8EUE8-F1
#
_entry.id   AF-A0AAD8EUE8-F1
#
_cell.length_a   1.000
_cell.length_b   1.000
_cell.length_c   1.000
_cell.angle_alpha   90.00
_cell.angle_beta   90.00
_cell.angle_gamma   90.00
#
_symmetry.space_group_name_H-M   'P 1'
#
loop_
_entity.id
_entity.type
_entity.pdbx_description
1 polymer ?
#
loop_
_entity_poly.entity_id
_entity_poly.type
_entity_poly.pdbx_seq_one_letter_code
_entity_poly.pdbx_strand_id
1 'polypeptide(L)' 'LERTQNKSLYLQFCVKKKELDQYNPQGHQNEQKLFHVTMSDCIPPINENGFNRNYCGVN' A
#
# COMPACT_ATOMS: atom_id res chain seq x y z
N LEU A 1 -15.71 -8.73 -5.25
CA LEU A 1 -14.91 -7.60 -4.73
C LEU A 1 -14.83 -7.77 -3.22
N GLU A 2 -13.62 -7.91 -2.69
CA GLU A 2 -13.39 -8.07 -1.25
C GLU A 2 -12.61 -6.86 -0.72
N ARG A 3 -12.85 -6.48 0.52
CA ARG A 3 -12.14 -5.38 1.18
C ARG A 3 -11.14 -5.95 2.19
N THR A 4 -9.85 -5.78 1.93
CA THR A 4 -8.79 -6.16 2.89
C THR A 4 -8.85 -5.27 4.14
N GLN A 5 -8.92 -5.89 5.32
CA GLN A 5 -8.96 -5.21 6.60
C GLN A 5 -7.73 -5.56 7.44
N ASN A 6 -6.59 -4.92 7.16
CA ASN A 6 -5.37 -5.09 7.93
C ASN A 6 -5.05 -3.80 8.73
N LYS A 7 -5.27 -3.85 10.05
CA LYS A 7 -5.12 -2.68 10.94
C LYS A 7 -3.68 -2.18 10.99
N SER A 8 -2.71 -3.07 11.00
CA SER A 8 -1.28 -2.73 11.10
C SER A 8 -0.81 -1.99 9.84
N LEU A 9 -1.13 -2.53 8.66
CA LEU A 9 -0.81 -1.88 7.37
C LEU A 9 -1.52 -0.53 7.24
N TYR A 10 -2.78 -0.44 7.68
CA TYR A 10 -3.51 0.83 7.66
C TYR A 10 -2.87 1.90 8.55
N LEU A 11 -2.44 1.53 9.77
CA LEU A 11 -1.75 2.47 10.67
C LEU A 11 -0.42 2.95 10.09
N GLN A 12 0.37 2.05 9.50
CA GLN A 12 1.62 2.41 8.82
C GLN A 12 1.37 3.37 7.65
N PHE A 13 0.35 3.09 6.82
CA PHE A 13 -0.08 3.99 5.76
C PHE A 13 -0.46 5.37 6.29
N CYS A 14 -1.28 5.46 7.34
CA CYS A 14 -1.69 6.74 7.93
C CYS A 14 -0.51 7.55 8.48
N VAL A 15 0.46 6.90 9.14
CA VAL A 15 1.67 7.58 9.64
C VAL A 15 2.47 8.13 8.48
N LYS A 16 2.74 7.33 7.44
CA LYS A 16 3.52 7.77 6.29
C LYS A 16 2.82 8.88 5.50
N LYS A 17 1.50 8.79 5.36
CA LYS A 17 0.70 9.84 4.74
C LYS A 17 0.84 11.17 5.49
N LYS A 18 0.68 11.16 6.82
CA LYS A 18 0.87 12.37 7.65
C LYS A 18 2.26 12.97 7.51
N GLU A 19 3.28 12.12 7.45
CA GLU A 19 4.67 12.55 7.20
C GLU A 19 4.78 13.27 5.84
N LEU A 20 4.26 12.67 4.76
CA LEU A 20 4.28 13.28 3.43
C LEU A 20 3.44 14.57 3.34
N ASP A 21 2.31 14.63 4.04
CA ASP A 21 1.47 15.83 4.12
C ASP A 21 2.18 17.00 4.83
N GLN A 22 3.15 16.71 5.70
CA GLN A 22 3.98 17.74 6.36
C GLN A 22 5.14 18.22 5.48
N TYR A 23 5.77 17.32 4.73
CA TYR A 23 6.96 17.65 3.93
C TYR A 23 6.65 18.20 2.55
N ASN A 24 5.53 17.79 1.95
CA ASN A 24 5.18 18.23 0.60
C ASN A 24 4.46 19.59 0.61
N PRO A 25 4.57 20.37 -0.49
CA PRO A 25 3.91 21.66 -0.59
C PRO A 25 2.39 21.56 -0.38
N GLN A 26 1.80 22.63 0.17
CA GLN A 26 0.37 22.72 0.35
C GLN A 26 -0.37 22.50 -0.98
N GLY A 27 -1.34 21.58 -0.98
CA GLY A 27 -2.11 21.21 -2.18
C GLY A 27 -1.48 20.10 -3.03
N HIS A 28 -0.32 19.55 -2.64
CA HIS A 28 0.24 18.38 -3.31
C HIS A 28 -0.60 17.12 -3.03
N GLN A 29 -0.89 16.33 -4.05
CA GLN A 29 -1.68 15.10 -3.93
C GLN A 29 -0.78 13.90 -3.60
N ASN A 30 -0.70 13.56 -2.31
CA ASN A 30 0.11 12.45 -1.79
C ASN A 30 -0.48 11.04 -1.98
N GLU A 31 -1.77 10.95 -2.33
CA GLU A 31 -2.49 9.68 -2.41
C GLU A 31 -3.16 9.52 -3.78
N GLN A 32 -2.96 8.35 -4.39
CA GLN A 32 -3.61 7.95 -5.63
C GLN A 32 -4.11 6.51 -5.50
N LYS A 33 -5.30 6.25 -6.04
CA LYS A 33 -5.85 4.90 -6.16
C LYS A 33 -5.40 4.31 -7.48
N LEU A 34 -4.55 3.28 -7.41
CA LEU A 34 -4.00 2.60 -8.57
C LEU A 34 -4.39 1.11 -8.53
N PHE A 35 -4.34 0.47 -9.69
CA PHE A 35 -4.58 -0.98 -9.82
C PHE A 35 -3.25 -1.73 -9.84
N HIS A 36 -3.23 -2.91 -9.23
CA HIS A 36 -2.10 -3.83 -9.26
C HIS A 36 -2.61 -5.24 -9.56
N VAL A 37 -2.11 -5.84 -10.64
CA VAL A 37 -2.39 -7.23 -11.00
C VAL A 37 -1.24 -8.09 -10.49
N THR A 38 -1.57 -9.22 -9.88
CA THR A 38 -0.60 -10.15 -9.29
C THR A 38 -1.13 -11.58 -9.45
N MET A 39 -0.25 -12.58 -9.32
CA MET A 39 -0.66 -13.98 -9.34
C MET A 39 -1.46 -14.34 -8.07
N SER A 40 -2.32 -15.36 -8.16
CA SER A 40 -3.16 -15.78 -7.03
C SER A 40 -2.35 -16.13 -5.78
N ASP A 41 -1.16 -16.72 -5.98
CA ASP A 41 -0.28 -17.15 -4.90
C ASP A 41 0.33 -15.98 -4.11
N CYS A 42 0.36 -14.78 -4.71
CA CYS A 42 0.84 -13.57 -4.07
C CYS A 42 -0.25 -12.86 -3.25
N ILE A 43 -1.53 -13.22 -3.40
CA ILE A 43 -2.65 -12.55 -2.69
C ILE A 43 -2.53 -12.72 -1.16
N PRO A 44 -2.33 -13.93 -0.59
CA PRO A 44 -2.20 -14.09 0.86
C PRO A 44 -1.06 -13.27 1.48
N PRO A 45 0.20 -13.31 0.98
CA PRO A 45 1.28 -12.53 1.57
C PRO A 45 1.08 -11.03 1.40
N ILE A 46 0.46 -10.54 0.31
CA ILE A 46 0.14 -9.12 0.13
C ILE A 46 -0.91 -8.67 1.16
N ASN A 47 -1.95 -9.46 1.42
CA ASN A 47 -2.99 -9.11 2.38
C ASN A 47 -2.46 -9.07 3.83
N GLU A 48 -1.50 -9.94 4.16
CA GLU A 48 -0.91 -10.02 5.50
C GLU A 48 0.20 -8.98 5.71
N ASN A 49 1.10 -8.82 4.74
CA ASN A 49 2.36 -8.08 4.91
C ASN A 49 2.48 -6.83 4.02
N GLY A 50 1.54 -6.60 3.11
CA GLY A 50 1.60 -5.52 2.12
C GLY A 50 2.54 -5.86 0.95
N PHE A 51 2.75 -4.86 0.08
CA PHE A 51 3.65 -5.01 -1.06
C PHE A 51 5.11 -5.01 -0.61
N ASN A 52 5.90 -5.94 -1.14
CA ASN A 52 7.33 -6.01 -0.86
C ASN A 52 8.12 -6.07 -2.18
N ARG A 53 8.97 -5.05 -2.38
CA ARG A 53 9.81 -4.87 -3.58
C ARG A 53 10.76 -6.03 -3.86
N ASN A 54 11.13 -6.81 -2.84
CA ASN A 54 12.03 -7.94 -3.00
C ASN A 54 11.35 -9.13 -3.72
N TYR A 55 10.02 -9.12 -3.85
CA TYR A 55 9.27 -10.12 -4.62
C TYR A 55 8.93 -9.64 -6.05
N CYS A 56 9.41 -8.46 -6.46
CA CYS A 56 9.24 -8.00 -7.84
C CYS A 56 10.11 -8.84 -8.80
N GLY A 57 9.48 -9.43 -9.82
CA GLY A 57 10.14 -10.30 -10.81
C GLY A 57 9.64 -11.74 -10.84
N VAL A 58 8.76 -12.11 -9.91
CA VAL A 58 8.06 -13.42 -9.86
C VAL A 58 6.58 -13.30 -10.24
N ASN A 59 6.13 -12.09 -10.65
CA ASN A 59 4.77 -11.76 -11.05
C ASN A 59 4.60 -11.71 -12.56
#